data_AF-A0A0N4XWF2-F1
#
_entry.id   AF-A0A0N4XWF2-F1
#
_cell.length_a   1.000
_cell.length_b   1.000
_cell.length_c   1.000
_cell.angle_alpha   90.00
_cell.angle_beta   90.00
_cell.angle_gamma   90.00
#
_symmetry.space_group_name_H-M   'P 1'
#
loop_
_entity.id
_entity.type
_entity.pdbx_description
1 polymer ?
#
loop_
_entity_poly.entity_id
_entity_poly.type
_entity_poly.pdbx_seq_one_letter_code
_entity_poly.pdbx_strand_id
1 'polypeptide(L)'
;MWNLGCVWKGKITSDCLRKSDFLERIRQLQEDFDINRDVRYFSYEHFYVIYCKFWEVDTNHDQIVNKADMRNHKDGAITDLVLSRIFSRAVRATKKDTMDLTDFTNFLLAEEDKTHPTSLEYWFRVLDEDGDGLISMYEMERFHQPVIQKLTDEGIDSMSFKDVACQMFDMICPVNGTSFQLSDLKKSPLSVRLLNALVNWRKFYTQEVTEGSERVLDETGRELSDWERFCSEEYETMMENEEEVDEKL
;
A
#
# COMPACT_ATOMS: atom_id res chain seq x y z
N MET A 1 -2.38 -8.26 12.63
CA MET A 1 -2.33 -9.46 11.75
C MET A 1 -1.41 -9.28 10.53
N TRP A 2 -1.29 -8.07 9.99
CA TRP A 2 -0.42 -7.72 8.86
C TRP A 2 1.02 -8.24 9.02
N ASN A 3 1.69 -7.81 10.08
CA ASN A 3 3.06 -8.18 10.42
C ASN A 3 3.21 -9.61 10.99
N LEU A 4 2.12 -10.38 11.10
CA LEU A 4 2.11 -11.80 11.50
C LEU A 4 2.00 -12.74 10.30
N GLY A 5 1.83 -12.22 9.08
CA GLY A 5 1.66 -13.01 7.86
C GLY A 5 0.39 -13.89 7.87
N CYS A 6 -0.64 -13.48 8.63
CA CYS A 6 -1.84 -14.29 8.82
C CYS A 6 -3.14 -13.54 8.53
N VAL A 7 -3.06 -12.37 7.89
CA VAL A 7 -4.22 -11.54 7.51
C VAL A 7 -5.27 -12.38 6.78
N TRP A 8 -4.85 -13.13 5.76
CA TRP A 8 -5.75 -13.91 4.92
C TRP A 8 -6.42 -15.10 5.62
N LYS A 9 -5.95 -15.50 6.80
CA LYS A 9 -6.56 -16.58 7.59
C LYS A 9 -7.69 -16.08 8.49
N GLY A 10 -7.75 -14.76 8.75
CA GLY A 10 -8.70 -14.14 9.69
C GLY A 10 -8.58 -14.63 11.13
N LYS A 11 -7.55 -15.44 11.45
CA LYS A 11 -7.31 -16.04 12.75
C LYS A 11 -5.81 -16.09 13.01
N ILE A 12 -5.40 -15.59 14.16
CA ILE A 12 -4.03 -15.73 14.64
C ILE A 12 -3.85 -17.17 15.14
N THR A 13 -2.92 -17.90 14.54
CA THR A 13 -2.58 -19.28 14.96
C THR A 13 -1.31 -19.29 15.79
N SER A 14 -1.10 -20.34 16.58
CA SER A 14 0.13 -20.51 17.36
C SER A 14 1.39 -20.48 16.47
N ASP A 15 1.32 -21.04 15.26
CA ASP A 15 2.43 -21.00 14.30
C ASP A 15 2.73 -19.59 13.79
N CYS A 16 1.71 -18.75 13.61
CA CYS A 16 1.90 -17.35 13.22
C CYS A 16 2.62 -16.58 14.33
N LEU A 17 2.23 -16.79 15.59
CA LEU A 17 2.90 -16.17 16.74
C LEU A 17 4.35 -16.63 16.87
N ARG A 18 4.61 -17.95 16.78
CA ARG A 18 5.96 -18.52 16.89
C ARG A 18 6.93 -18.05 15.81
N LYS A 19 6.43 -17.73 14.61
CA LYS A 19 7.25 -17.26 13.47
C LYS A 19 7.42 -15.74 13.43
N SER A 20 6.74 -15.02 14.32
CA SER A 20 6.84 -13.56 14.45
C SER A 20 7.65 -13.17 15.68
N ASP A 21 8.06 -11.91 15.76
CA ASP A 21 8.66 -11.29 16.95
C ASP A 21 7.60 -10.69 17.90
N PHE A 22 6.31 -10.86 17.63
CA PHE A 22 5.24 -10.19 18.38
C PHE A 22 5.29 -10.41 19.90
N LEU A 23 5.59 -11.62 20.36
CA LEU A 23 5.70 -11.89 21.81
C LEU A 23 6.96 -11.28 22.42
N GLU A 24 8.03 -11.15 21.64
CA GLU A 24 9.25 -10.45 22.07
C GLU A 24 8.97 -8.95 22.23
N ARG A 25 8.27 -8.36 21.27
CA ARG A 25 7.82 -6.96 21.32
C ARG A 25 6.91 -6.66 22.51
N ILE A 26 5.94 -7.54 22.80
CA ILE A 26 5.11 -7.41 24.01
C ILE A 26 5.96 -7.40 25.28
N ARG A 27 7.02 -8.20 25.33
CA ARG A 27 7.91 -8.23 26.50
C ARG A 27 8.73 -6.93 26.61
N GLN A 28 9.20 -6.38 25.50
CA GLN A 28 9.95 -5.13 25.46
C GLN A 28 9.12 -3.92 25.94
N LEU A 29 7.81 -3.91 25.68
CA LEU A 29 6.90 -2.87 26.19
C LEU A 29 6.85 -2.74 27.72
N GLN A 30 7.35 -3.73 28.47
CA GLN A 30 7.44 -3.63 29.93
C GLN A 30 8.62 -2.76 30.39
N GLU A 31 9.61 -2.56 29.53
CA GLU A 31 10.87 -1.88 29.84
C GLU A 31 10.96 -0.50 29.16
N ASP A 32 10.36 -0.35 27.97
CA ASP A 32 10.32 0.92 27.23
C ASP A 32 9.12 1.79 27.62
N PHE A 33 9.40 3.04 28.01
CA PHE A 33 8.37 4.04 28.34
C PHE A 33 7.83 4.79 27.12
N ASP A 34 8.55 4.71 26.00
CA ASP A 34 8.20 5.35 24.73
C ASP A 34 7.62 4.30 23.77
N ILE A 35 6.30 4.35 23.60
CA ILE A 35 5.57 3.40 22.75
C ILE A 35 5.90 3.54 21.26
N ASN A 36 6.39 4.70 20.83
CA ASN A 36 6.71 4.97 19.41
C ASN A 36 7.99 4.28 18.95
N ARG A 37 8.81 3.79 19.89
CA ARG A 37 9.97 2.93 19.56
C ARG A 37 9.58 1.61 18.91
N ASP A 38 8.40 1.08 19.20
CA ASP A 38 7.87 -0.10 18.52
C ASP A 38 7.06 0.31 17.27
N VAL A 39 7.79 0.65 16.22
CA VAL A 39 7.26 0.99 14.89
C VAL A 39 6.56 -0.19 14.20
N ARG A 40 6.75 -1.41 14.70
CA ARG A 40 6.24 -2.63 14.05
C ARG A 40 4.80 -2.97 14.44
N TYR A 41 4.38 -2.68 15.67
CA TYR A 41 3.06 -3.07 16.16
C TYR A 41 2.36 -1.98 16.97
N PHE A 42 3.09 -1.20 17.76
CA PHE A 42 2.48 -0.42 18.85
C PHE A 42 2.64 1.09 18.72
N SER A 43 3.42 1.58 17.76
CA SER A 43 3.64 3.02 17.55
C SER A 43 2.32 3.78 17.47
N TYR A 44 2.19 4.75 18.37
CA TYR A 44 1.04 5.64 18.43
C TYR A 44 1.06 6.62 17.26
N GLU A 45 2.24 7.10 16.85
CA GLU A 45 2.42 7.93 15.66
C GLU A 45 1.86 7.24 14.40
N HIS A 46 2.22 5.97 14.19
CA HIS A 46 1.70 5.19 13.07
C HIS A 46 0.17 5.08 13.12
N PHE A 47 -0.38 4.82 14.30
CA PHE A 47 -1.84 4.80 14.49
C PHE A 47 -2.48 6.15 14.20
N TYR A 48 -1.89 7.25 14.66
CA TYR A 48 -2.41 8.60 14.47
C TYR A 48 -2.47 8.96 12.98
N VAL A 49 -1.39 8.69 12.23
CA VAL A 49 -1.35 8.89 10.77
C VAL A 49 -2.46 8.11 10.08
N ILE A 50 -2.63 6.81 10.40
CA ILE A 50 -3.72 6.00 9.84
C ILE A 50 -5.09 6.64 10.13
N TYR A 51 -5.30 7.05 11.37
CA TYR A 51 -6.57 7.63 11.81
C TYR A 51 -6.86 8.96 11.11
N CYS A 52 -5.90 9.87 11.01
CA CYS A 52 -6.04 11.13 10.28
C CYS A 52 -6.34 10.89 8.80
N LYS A 53 -5.62 9.97 8.14
CA LYS A 53 -5.91 9.62 6.74
C LYS A 53 -7.27 8.98 6.54
N PHE A 54 -7.77 8.22 7.50
CA PHE A 54 -9.14 7.71 7.47
C PHE A 54 -10.14 8.87 7.60
N TRP A 55 -9.89 9.78 8.55
CA TRP A 55 -10.74 10.93 8.83
C TRP A 55 -10.84 11.91 7.65
N GLU A 56 -9.74 12.13 6.92
CA GLU A 56 -9.71 12.93 5.69
C GLU A 56 -10.69 12.38 4.63
N VAL A 57 -10.89 11.06 4.59
CA VAL A 57 -11.75 10.39 3.60
C VAL A 57 -13.20 10.27 4.11
N ASP A 58 -13.39 9.99 5.41
CA ASP A 58 -14.70 9.88 6.07
C ASP A 58 -15.30 11.28 6.39
N THR A 59 -15.73 11.99 5.36
CA THR A 59 -16.24 13.38 5.47
C THR A 59 -17.53 13.52 6.29
N ASN A 60 -18.34 12.46 6.38
CA ASN A 60 -19.58 12.45 7.17
C ASN A 60 -19.40 11.86 8.57
N HIS A 61 -18.19 11.41 8.91
CA HIS A 61 -17.78 10.93 10.22
C HIS A 61 -18.65 9.78 10.77
N ASP A 62 -19.12 8.90 9.88
CA ASP A 62 -19.93 7.73 10.27
C ASP A 62 -19.09 6.48 10.55
N GLN A 63 -17.75 6.64 10.54
CA GLN A 63 -16.74 5.61 10.74
C GLN A 63 -16.70 4.56 9.64
N ILE A 64 -17.25 4.90 8.47
CA ILE A 64 -17.41 3.99 7.35
C ILE A 64 -17.10 4.73 6.04
N VAL A 65 -16.18 4.18 5.26
CA VAL A 65 -15.75 4.78 3.99
C VAL A 65 -16.30 3.97 2.81
N ASN A 66 -16.99 4.61 1.88
CA ASN A 66 -17.52 3.95 0.69
C ASN A 66 -16.59 4.18 -0.53
N LYS A 67 -16.91 3.51 -1.66
CA LYS A 67 -16.10 3.64 -2.88
C LYS A 67 -16.02 5.08 -3.40
N ALA A 68 -17.10 5.86 -3.30
CA ALA A 68 -17.12 7.24 -3.75
C ALA A 68 -16.21 8.13 -2.91
N ASP A 69 -16.14 7.91 -1.60
CA ASP A 69 -15.21 8.62 -0.72
C ASP A 69 -13.75 8.30 -1.11
N MET A 70 -13.45 7.02 -1.35
CA MET A 70 -12.13 6.56 -1.79
C MET A 70 -11.69 7.10 -3.16
N ARG A 71 -12.62 7.54 -4.03
CA ARG A 71 -12.26 8.17 -5.31
C ARG A 71 -11.50 9.48 -5.13
N ASN A 72 -11.71 10.15 -4.00
CA ASN A 72 -11.04 11.40 -3.69
C ASN A 72 -9.74 11.18 -2.91
N HIS A 73 -9.45 9.95 -2.48
CA HIS A 73 -8.20 9.63 -1.81
C HIS A 73 -7.00 10.00 -2.72
N LYS A 74 -6.14 10.90 -2.21
CA LYS A 74 -4.97 11.44 -2.92
C LYS A 74 -5.30 11.94 -4.34
N ASP A 75 -6.37 12.73 -4.45
CA ASP A 75 -6.87 13.31 -5.72
C ASP A 75 -7.17 12.24 -6.80
N GLY A 76 -7.69 11.09 -6.40
CA GLY A 76 -8.01 10.01 -7.32
C GLY A 76 -6.75 9.35 -7.91
N ALA A 77 -5.71 9.20 -7.10
CA ALA A 77 -4.49 8.45 -7.43
C ALA A 77 -4.78 7.01 -7.86
N ILE A 78 -5.78 6.39 -7.23
CA ILE A 78 -6.18 5.00 -7.49
C ILE A 78 -7.34 4.96 -8.47
N THR A 79 -7.22 4.12 -9.49
CA THR A 79 -8.22 4.05 -10.55
C THR A 79 -9.52 3.39 -10.10
N ASP A 80 -10.62 3.74 -10.76
CA ASP A 80 -11.96 3.26 -10.41
C ASP A 80 -12.11 1.73 -10.54
N LEU A 81 -11.33 1.13 -11.44
CA LEU A 81 -11.23 -0.32 -11.62
C LEU A 81 -10.58 -0.98 -10.41
N VAL A 82 -9.45 -0.45 -9.94
CA VAL A 82 -8.72 -0.94 -8.77
C VAL A 82 -9.58 -0.80 -7.52
N LEU A 83 -10.24 0.35 -7.33
CA LEU A 83 -11.19 0.53 -6.23
C LEU A 83 -12.32 -0.51 -6.28
N SER A 84 -12.85 -0.83 -7.46
CA SER A 84 -13.88 -1.90 -7.58
C SER A 84 -13.37 -3.25 -7.08
N ARG A 85 -12.10 -3.57 -7.36
CA ARG A 85 -11.46 -4.79 -6.89
C ARG A 85 -11.18 -4.77 -5.40
N ILE A 86 -10.75 -3.64 -4.84
CA ILE A 86 -10.56 -3.47 -3.38
C ILE A 86 -11.88 -3.69 -2.65
N PHE A 87 -12.97 -3.11 -3.13
CA PHE A 87 -14.31 -3.29 -2.53
C PHE A 87 -14.95 -4.65 -2.83
N SER A 88 -14.31 -5.48 -3.66
CA SER A 88 -14.70 -6.87 -3.90
C SER A 88 -14.18 -7.81 -2.81
N ARG A 89 -14.41 -9.13 -2.99
CA ARG A 89 -13.88 -10.17 -2.09
C ARG A 89 -12.41 -10.52 -2.32
N ALA A 90 -11.72 -9.81 -3.21
CA ALA A 90 -10.31 -10.03 -3.50
C ALA A 90 -9.45 -9.93 -2.23
N VAL A 91 -9.68 -8.85 -1.47
CA VAL A 91 -8.85 -8.50 -0.31
C VAL A 91 -9.64 -8.29 0.99
N ARG A 92 -10.97 -8.34 0.92
CA ARG A 92 -11.87 -8.09 2.05
C ARG A 92 -12.72 -9.32 2.36
N ALA A 93 -12.95 -9.56 3.64
CA ALA A 93 -13.80 -10.66 4.09
C ALA A 93 -15.30 -10.36 3.90
N THR A 94 -15.68 -9.07 3.97
CA THR A 94 -17.07 -8.63 3.90
C THR A 94 -17.49 -8.32 2.44
N LYS A 95 -18.78 -8.46 2.14
CA LYS A 95 -19.38 -8.03 0.87
C LYS A 95 -19.97 -6.61 0.96
N LYS A 96 -19.65 -5.86 2.02
CA LYS A 96 -20.19 -4.52 2.17
C LYS A 96 -19.52 -3.60 1.15
N ASP A 97 -20.30 -2.74 0.52
CA ASP A 97 -19.82 -1.64 -0.34
C ASP A 97 -19.13 -0.52 0.45
N THR A 98 -18.80 -0.81 1.72
CA THR A 98 -18.22 0.12 2.67
C THR A 98 -17.11 -0.54 3.47
N MET A 99 -16.11 0.26 3.82
CA MET A 99 -14.84 -0.10 4.46
C MET A 99 -14.81 0.51 5.87
N ASP A 100 -14.49 -0.30 6.88
CA ASP A 100 -14.24 0.23 8.23
C ASP A 100 -12.75 0.60 8.41
N LEU A 101 -12.39 1.16 9.57
CA LEU A 101 -11.00 1.52 9.88
C LEU A 101 -10.02 0.34 9.74
N THR A 102 -10.45 -0.90 9.99
CA THR A 102 -9.57 -2.07 9.88
C THR A 102 -9.28 -2.40 8.42
N ASP A 103 -10.32 -2.42 7.58
CA ASP A 103 -10.16 -2.62 6.14
C ASP A 103 -9.33 -1.46 5.52
N PHE A 104 -9.55 -0.21 5.95
CA PHE A 104 -8.77 0.94 5.49
C PHE A 104 -7.31 0.88 5.93
N THR A 105 -7.04 0.44 7.16
CA THR A 105 -5.67 0.22 7.65
C THR A 105 -4.94 -0.78 6.76
N ASN A 106 -5.56 -1.90 6.40
CA ASN A 106 -4.94 -2.87 5.49
C ASN A 106 -4.70 -2.29 4.09
N PHE A 107 -5.64 -1.49 3.58
CA PHE A 107 -5.48 -0.78 2.32
C PHE A 107 -4.29 0.19 2.37
N LEU A 108 -4.21 1.03 3.40
CA LEU A 108 -3.17 2.05 3.53
C LEU A 108 -1.78 1.43 3.71
N LEU A 109 -1.67 0.39 4.55
CA LEU A 109 -0.44 -0.41 4.70
C LEU A 109 0.00 -1.04 3.37
N ALA A 110 -0.96 -1.52 2.56
CA ALA A 110 -0.66 -2.06 1.24
C ALA A 110 -0.19 -0.97 0.26
N GLU A 111 -0.86 0.17 0.26
CA GLU A 111 -0.63 1.25 -0.69
C GLU A 111 0.71 1.94 -0.46
N GLU A 112 1.06 2.20 0.79
CA GLU A 112 2.28 2.95 1.13
C GLU A 112 3.55 2.09 1.11
N ASP A 113 3.50 0.85 1.58
CA ASP A 113 4.64 -0.08 1.47
C ASP A 113 4.30 -1.28 0.59
N LYS A 114 4.56 -1.12 -0.72
CA LYS A 114 4.39 -2.19 -1.71
C LYS A 114 5.52 -3.22 -1.71
N THR A 115 6.59 -3.00 -0.94
CA THR A 115 7.67 -3.98 -0.78
C THR A 115 7.31 -5.08 0.23
N HIS A 116 6.41 -4.77 1.17
CA HIS A 116 6.01 -5.70 2.22
C HIS A 116 5.36 -6.97 1.65
N PRO A 117 5.71 -8.19 2.12
CA PRO A 117 5.16 -9.44 1.56
C PRO A 117 3.63 -9.54 1.58
N THR A 118 2.98 -9.02 2.62
CA THR A 118 1.51 -8.96 2.71
C THR A 118 0.92 -7.94 1.74
N SER A 119 1.64 -6.86 1.42
CA SER A 119 1.22 -5.88 0.41
C SER A 119 1.27 -6.47 -0.99
N LEU A 120 2.36 -7.18 -1.32
CA LEU A 120 2.46 -7.92 -2.58
C LEU A 120 1.30 -8.91 -2.75
N GLU A 121 0.93 -9.63 -1.70
CA GLU A 121 -0.25 -10.51 -1.69
C GLU A 121 -1.57 -9.75 -1.88
N TYR A 122 -1.70 -8.56 -1.28
CA TYR A 122 -2.87 -7.71 -1.39
C TYR A 122 -3.08 -7.26 -2.84
N TRP A 123 -2.05 -6.67 -3.44
CA TRP A 123 -2.14 -6.18 -4.81
C TRP A 123 -2.24 -7.30 -5.84
N PHE A 124 -1.56 -8.42 -5.61
CA PHE A 124 -1.71 -9.59 -6.47
C PHE A 124 -3.17 -10.05 -6.53
N ARG A 125 -3.86 -10.17 -5.39
CA ARG A 125 -5.29 -10.54 -5.34
C ARG A 125 -6.20 -9.52 -6.01
N VAL A 126 -5.84 -8.24 -5.95
CA VAL A 126 -6.57 -7.16 -6.62
C VAL A 126 -6.45 -7.31 -8.14
N LEU A 127 -5.25 -7.59 -8.64
CA LEU A 127 -4.91 -7.67 -10.07
C LEU A 127 -5.33 -8.98 -10.74
N ASP A 128 -5.24 -10.10 -10.02
CA ASP A 128 -5.72 -11.42 -10.44
C ASP A 128 -7.26 -11.42 -10.45
N GLU A 129 -7.84 -11.07 -11.59
CA GLU A 129 -9.28 -10.85 -11.73
C GLU A 129 -10.05 -12.16 -11.82
N ASP A 130 -9.50 -13.14 -12.53
CA ASP A 130 -10.11 -14.45 -12.74
C ASP A 130 -9.75 -15.49 -11.67
N GLY A 131 -8.74 -15.22 -10.84
CA GLY A 131 -8.33 -16.05 -9.71
C GLY A 131 -7.48 -17.25 -10.12
N ASP A 132 -6.85 -17.22 -11.30
CA ASP A 132 -6.03 -18.32 -11.82
C ASP A 132 -4.62 -18.38 -11.18
N GLY A 133 -4.26 -17.36 -10.39
CA GLY A 133 -2.96 -17.26 -9.72
C GLY A 133 -1.85 -16.70 -10.60
N LEU A 134 -2.20 -16.01 -11.69
CA LEU A 134 -1.30 -15.33 -12.61
C LEU A 134 -1.77 -13.87 -12.79
N ILE A 135 -0.81 -12.99 -13.11
CA ILE A 135 -1.11 -11.68 -13.72
C ILE A 135 -0.71 -11.81 -15.19
N SER A 136 -1.72 -11.93 -16.04
CA SER A 136 -1.59 -12.08 -17.49
C SER A 136 -1.38 -10.72 -18.18
N MET A 137 -0.89 -10.76 -19.43
CA MET A 137 -0.82 -9.56 -20.28
C MET A 137 -2.17 -8.86 -20.43
N TYR A 138 -3.27 -9.62 -20.47
CA TYR A 138 -4.62 -9.07 -20.56
C TYR A 138 -4.98 -8.25 -19.33
N GLU A 139 -4.71 -8.77 -18.13
CA GLU A 139 -4.98 -8.05 -16.88
C GLU A 139 -4.07 -6.82 -16.77
N MET A 140 -2.79 -6.95 -17.11
CA MET A 140 -1.88 -5.82 -17.15
C MET A 140 -2.42 -4.69 -18.04
N GLU A 141 -2.82 -4.98 -19.27
CA GLU A 141 -3.36 -3.97 -20.19
C GLU A 141 -4.63 -3.33 -19.62
N ARG A 142 -5.52 -4.16 -19.09
CA ARG A 142 -6.80 -3.73 -18.54
C ARG A 142 -6.67 -2.80 -17.34
N PHE A 143 -5.71 -3.07 -16.43
CA PHE A 143 -5.43 -2.20 -15.29
C PHE A 143 -4.59 -0.97 -15.66
N HIS A 144 -3.70 -1.09 -16.64
CA HIS A 144 -2.88 0.03 -17.07
C HIS A 144 -3.67 1.07 -17.88
N GLN A 145 -4.66 0.65 -18.68
CA GLN A 145 -5.40 1.58 -19.54
C GLN A 145 -6.04 2.77 -18.76
N PRO A 146 -6.73 2.57 -17.62
CA PRO A 146 -7.20 3.69 -16.79
C PRO A 146 -6.08 4.58 -16.21
N VAL A 147 -4.88 4.03 -15.96
CA VAL A 147 -3.71 4.80 -15.51
C VAL A 147 -3.25 5.75 -16.61
N ILE A 148 -3.12 5.27 -17.85
CA ILE A 148 -2.76 6.10 -19.01
C ILE A 148 -3.81 7.17 -19.28
N GLN A 149 -5.10 6.82 -19.14
CA GLN A 149 -6.18 7.80 -19.29
C GLN A 149 -6.04 8.94 -18.27
N LYS A 150 -5.75 8.63 -17.00
CA LYS A 150 -5.51 9.64 -15.97
C LYS A 150 -4.32 10.54 -16.28
N LEU A 151 -3.20 9.98 -16.75
CA LEU A 151 -2.05 10.78 -17.19
C LEU A 151 -2.41 11.69 -18.37
N THR A 152 -3.20 11.19 -19.31
CA THR A 152 -3.66 11.95 -20.48
C THR A 152 -4.57 13.12 -20.06
N ASP A 153 -5.48 12.89 -19.11
CA ASP A 153 -6.38 13.90 -18.58
C ASP A 153 -5.62 15.05 -17.89
N GLU A 154 -4.48 14.74 -17.25
CA GLU A 154 -3.55 15.70 -16.64
C GLU A 154 -2.56 16.32 -17.63
N GLY A 155 -2.63 15.95 -18.93
CA GLY A 155 -1.74 16.46 -19.97
C GLY A 155 -0.30 15.93 -19.88
N ILE A 156 -0.10 14.76 -19.28
CA ILE A 156 1.19 14.11 -19.11
C ILE A 156 1.38 13.03 -20.19
N ASP A 157 2.42 13.19 -20.99
CA ASP A 157 2.84 12.18 -21.96
C ASP A 157 3.40 10.94 -21.24
N SER A 158 3.00 9.76 -21.71
CA SER A 158 3.40 8.48 -21.11
C SER A 158 3.80 7.45 -22.18
N MET A 159 4.63 6.49 -21.78
CA MET A 159 5.04 5.39 -22.65
C MET A 159 3.86 4.50 -23.03
N SER A 160 3.99 3.80 -24.16
CA SER A 160 2.96 2.85 -24.57
C SER A 160 2.89 1.66 -23.60
N PHE A 161 1.70 1.05 -23.46
CA PHE A 161 1.53 -0.17 -22.67
C PHE A 161 2.54 -1.26 -23.05
N LYS A 162 2.83 -1.40 -24.35
CA LYS A 162 3.78 -2.39 -24.85
C LYS A 162 5.19 -2.16 -24.30
N ASP A 163 5.65 -0.92 -24.26
CA ASP A 163 6.99 -0.58 -23.76
C ASP A 163 7.06 -0.80 -22.25
N VAL A 164 6.03 -0.39 -21.51
CA VAL A 164 5.91 -0.65 -20.07
C VAL A 164 5.91 -2.14 -19.80
N ALA A 165 5.10 -2.93 -20.51
CA ALA A 165 5.05 -4.37 -20.34
C ALA A 165 6.42 -5.02 -20.59
N CYS A 166 7.08 -4.70 -21.72
CA CYS A 166 8.43 -5.17 -22.01
C CYS A 166 9.42 -4.84 -20.88
N GLN A 167 9.42 -3.60 -20.40
CA GLN A 167 10.26 -3.16 -19.28
C GLN A 167 9.99 -3.99 -18.01
N MET A 168 8.72 -4.27 -17.68
CA MET A 168 8.38 -5.06 -16.50
C MET A 168 8.81 -6.53 -16.63
N PHE A 169 8.65 -7.13 -17.82
CA PHE A 169 9.13 -8.50 -18.08
C PHE A 169 10.65 -8.60 -17.98
N ASP A 170 11.38 -7.62 -18.51
CA ASP A 170 12.84 -7.58 -18.45
C ASP A 170 13.34 -7.37 -17.00
N MET A 171 12.69 -6.49 -16.23
CA MET A 171 13.10 -6.18 -14.85
C MET A 171 12.80 -7.31 -13.86
N ILE A 172 11.62 -7.94 -13.97
CA ILE A 172 11.15 -8.95 -13.00
C ILE A 172 11.58 -10.36 -13.42
N CYS A 173 11.75 -10.62 -14.73
CA CYS A 173 12.16 -11.92 -15.28
C CYS A 173 11.31 -13.10 -14.74
N PRO A 174 9.98 -13.13 -14.99
CA PRO A 174 9.11 -14.13 -14.42
C PRO A 174 9.44 -15.54 -14.93
N VAL A 175 9.24 -16.55 -14.08
CA VAL A 175 9.56 -17.95 -14.42
C VAL A 175 8.79 -18.44 -15.65
N ASN A 176 7.53 -18.03 -15.80
CA ASN A 176 6.69 -18.42 -16.93
C ASN A 176 6.97 -17.63 -18.22
N GLY A 177 7.74 -16.54 -18.15
CA GLY A 177 8.09 -15.68 -19.30
C GLY A 177 6.95 -14.85 -19.90
N THR A 178 5.69 -15.21 -19.69
CA THR A 178 4.52 -14.54 -20.30
C THR A 178 3.48 -14.02 -19.31
N SER A 179 3.64 -14.34 -18.03
CA SER A 179 2.77 -13.88 -16.94
C SER A 179 3.55 -13.88 -15.63
N PHE A 180 3.05 -13.14 -14.63
CA PHE A 180 3.67 -13.04 -13.31
C PHE A 180 2.93 -13.90 -12.29
N GLN A 181 3.65 -14.73 -11.54
CA GLN A 181 3.13 -15.34 -10.31
C GLN A 181 3.44 -14.46 -9.11
N LEU A 182 2.69 -14.64 -8.01
CA LEU A 182 3.02 -14.01 -6.73
C LEU A 182 4.46 -14.31 -6.28
N SER A 183 4.97 -15.51 -6.60
CA SER A 183 6.34 -15.87 -6.26
C SER A 183 7.39 -15.09 -7.04
N ASP A 184 7.08 -14.64 -8.26
CA ASP A 184 7.95 -13.76 -9.03
C ASP A 184 7.98 -12.38 -8.37
N LEU A 185 6.81 -11.87 -7.96
CA LEU A 185 6.72 -10.56 -7.31
C LEU A 185 7.47 -10.49 -5.97
N LYS A 186 7.45 -11.58 -5.20
CA LYS A 186 8.17 -11.67 -3.92
C LYS A 186 9.69 -11.80 -4.08
N LYS A 187 10.19 -12.22 -5.24
CA LYS A 187 11.63 -12.40 -5.49
C LYS A 187 12.29 -11.14 -6.02
N SER A 188 11.54 -10.26 -6.68
CA SER A 188 12.09 -9.05 -7.29
C SER A 188 11.64 -7.80 -6.54
N PRO A 189 12.57 -6.99 -5.99
CA PRO A 189 12.21 -5.69 -5.41
C PRO A 189 11.64 -4.72 -6.44
N LEU A 190 11.91 -4.96 -7.73
CA LEU A 190 11.40 -4.14 -8.84
C LEU A 190 9.91 -4.39 -9.12
N SER A 191 9.29 -5.37 -8.47
CA SER A 191 7.86 -5.64 -8.61
C SER A 191 6.96 -4.51 -8.13
N VAL A 192 7.45 -3.64 -7.25
CA VAL A 192 6.77 -2.39 -6.89
C VAL A 192 6.49 -1.53 -8.13
N ARG A 193 7.40 -1.54 -9.12
CA ARG A 193 7.24 -0.76 -10.35
C ARG A 193 6.06 -1.24 -11.19
N LEU A 194 5.90 -2.55 -11.28
CA LEU A 194 4.74 -3.17 -11.94
C LEU A 194 3.46 -2.78 -11.19
N LEU A 195 3.44 -2.88 -9.87
CA LEU A 195 2.25 -2.55 -9.09
C LEU A 195 1.85 -1.08 -9.27
N ASN A 196 2.79 -0.14 -9.17
CA ASN A 196 2.52 1.28 -9.40
C ASN A 196 1.93 1.52 -10.79
N ALA A 197 2.54 0.95 -11.84
CA ALA A 197 2.07 1.09 -13.23
C ALA A 197 0.63 0.62 -13.45
N LEU A 198 0.15 -0.34 -12.65
CA LEU A 198 -1.18 -0.91 -12.80
C LEU A 198 -2.22 -0.31 -11.85
N VAL A 199 -1.82 0.17 -10.66
CA VAL A 199 -2.79 0.51 -9.59
C VAL A 199 -2.86 1.99 -9.22
N ASN A 200 -1.78 2.75 -9.39
CA ASN A 200 -1.68 4.12 -8.91
C ASN A 200 -0.94 5.01 -9.92
N TRP A 201 -1.67 5.90 -10.60
CA TRP A 201 -1.11 6.72 -11.67
C TRP A 201 -0.11 7.76 -11.15
N ARG A 202 -0.30 8.27 -9.92
CA ARG A 202 0.63 9.25 -9.31
C ARG A 202 1.95 8.58 -8.97
N LYS A 203 1.92 7.43 -8.29
CA LYS A 203 3.15 6.69 -7.95
C LYS A 203 3.85 6.18 -9.21
N PHE A 204 3.10 5.81 -10.25
CA PHE A 204 3.68 5.50 -11.56
C PHE A 204 4.37 6.73 -12.17
N TYR A 205 3.71 7.88 -12.23
CA TYR A 205 4.31 9.12 -12.72
C TYR A 205 5.59 9.50 -11.96
N THR A 206 5.53 9.54 -10.62
CA THR A 206 6.69 9.84 -9.78
C THR A 206 7.86 8.89 -10.07
N GLN A 207 7.59 7.59 -10.20
CA GLN A 207 8.61 6.61 -10.54
C GLN A 207 9.29 6.87 -11.89
N GLU A 208 8.55 7.37 -12.89
CA GLU A 208 9.11 7.61 -14.23
C GLU A 208 9.94 8.91 -14.28
N VAL A 209 9.66 9.88 -13.41
CA VAL A 209 10.41 11.16 -13.35
C VAL A 209 11.57 11.14 -12.34
N THR A 210 11.54 10.25 -11.35
CA THR A 210 12.57 10.17 -10.31
C THR A 210 13.63 9.11 -10.65
N GLU A 211 14.91 9.50 -10.64
CA GLU A 211 16.04 8.62 -11.03
C GLU A 211 16.49 7.61 -9.94
N GLY A 212 15.70 7.39 -8.89
CA GLY A 212 15.98 6.42 -7.83
C GLY A 212 15.39 6.85 -6.49
N SER A 213 15.17 5.90 -5.58
CA SER A 213 14.80 6.19 -4.20
C SER A 213 16.07 6.33 -3.35
N GLU A 214 16.21 7.44 -2.62
CA GLU A 214 17.27 7.59 -1.64
C GLU A 214 17.05 6.65 -0.46
N ARG A 215 18.13 6.06 0.07
CA ARG A 215 18.04 5.24 1.28
C ARG A 215 18.01 6.16 2.49
N VAL A 216 16.92 6.13 3.24
CA VAL A 216 16.78 6.86 4.50
C VAL A 216 17.10 5.90 5.63
N LEU A 217 18.04 6.31 6.49
CA LEU A 217 18.49 5.54 7.65
C LEU A 217 17.97 6.19 8.93
N ASP A 218 17.62 5.37 9.92
CA ASP A 218 17.36 5.85 11.27
C ASP A 218 18.65 6.17 12.04
N GLU A 219 18.51 6.65 13.28
CA GLU A 219 19.63 6.99 14.18
C GLU A 219 20.60 5.83 14.42
N THR A 220 20.13 4.59 14.24
CA THR A 220 20.94 3.37 14.42
C THR A 220 21.62 2.91 13.13
N GLY A 221 21.37 3.60 12.01
CA GLY A 221 21.86 3.26 10.69
C GLY A 221 21.06 2.17 9.99
N ARG A 222 19.86 1.82 10.49
CA ARG A 222 18.96 0.86 9.85
C ARG A 222 18.13 1.58 8.79
N GLU A 223 17.98 0.96 7.63
CA GLU A 223 17.13 1.48 6.57
C GLU A 223 15.65 1.46 6.98
N LEU A 224 15.00 2.62 6.85
CA LEU A 224 13.56 2.77 7.06
C LEU A 224 12.80 2.18 5.88
N SER A 225 11.74 1.43 6.18
CA SER A 225 10.78 0.98 5.17
C SER A 225 9.97 2.15 4.63
N ASP A 226 9.35 1.96 3.47
CA ASP A 226 8.47 2.97 2.85
C ASP A 226 7.32 3.37 3.80
N TRP A 227 6.80 2.41 4.60
CA TRP A 227 5.78 2.69 5.62
C TRP A 227 6.30 3.58 6.74
N GLU A 228 7.49 3.29 7.26
CA GLU A 228 8.08 4.07 8.36
C GLU A 228 8.38 5.50 7.91
N ARG A 229 8.91 5.67 6.69
CA ARG A 229 9.16 7.00 6.11
C ARG A 229 7.86 7.77 5.93
N PHE A 230 6.84 7.14 5.34
CA PHE A 230 5.53 7.74 5.16
C PHE A 230 4.92 8.21 6.49
N CYS A 231 4.98 7.37 7.53
CA CYS A 231 4.45 7.77 8.84
C CYS A 231 5.23 8.92 9.47
N SER A 232 6.57 8.94 9.38
CA SER A 232 7.39 10.04 9.91
C SER A 232 7.03 11.37 9.23
N GLU A 233 7.04 11.38 7.89
CA GLU A 233 6.78 12.58 7.08
C GLU A 233 5.37 13.14 7.31
N GLU A 234 4.36 12.27 7.32
CA GLU A 234 2.97 12.67 7.54
C GLU A 234 2.73 13.13 8.98
N TYR A 235 3.32 12.46 9.97
CA TYR A 235 3.19 12.87 11.36
C TYR A 235 3.84 14.23 11.61
N GLU A 236 5.08 14.44 11.14
CA GLU A 236 5.77 15.73 11.21
C GLU A 236 4.94 16.85 10.57
N THR A 237 4.44 16.62 9.34
CA THR A 237 3.59 17.58 8.63
C THR A 237 2.31 17.91 9.42
N MET A 238 1.68 16.91 10.06
CA MET A 238 0.48 17.13 10.88
C MET A 238 0.79 17.97 12.12
N MET A 239 1.90 17.69 12.81
CA MET A 239 2.32 18.45 13.99
C MET A 239 2.66 19.90 13.65
N GLU A 240 3.37 20.15 12.55
CA GLU A 240 3.68 21.51 12.08
C GLU A 240 2.40 22.32 11.78
N ASN A 241 1.42 21.69 11.14
CA ASN A 241 0.13 22.33 10.85
C ASN A 241 -0.69 22.62 12.11
N GLU A 242 -0.63 21.77 13.13
CA GLU A 242 -1.30 22.01 14.43
C GLU A 242 -0.66 23.20 15.16
N GLU A 243 0.68 23.26 15.22
CA GLU A 243 1.41 24.37 15.84
C GLU A 243 1.12 25.71 15.15
N GLU A 244 1.06 25.73 13.81
CA GLU A 244 0.71 26.93 13.04
C GLU A 244 -0.72 27.45 13.32
N VAL A 245 -1.65 26.57 13.66
CA VAL A 245 -3.03 26.95 13.99
C VAL A 245 -3.08 27.55 15.40
N ASP A 246 -2.37 26.94 16.35
CA ASP A 246 -2.29 27.42 17.73
C ASP A 246 -1.56 28.77 17.85
N GLU A 247 -0.55 29.05 17.00
CA GLU A 247 0.11 30.36 16.95
C GLU A 247 -0.76 31.48 16.36
N LYS A 248 -1.82 31.13 15.61
CA LYS A 248 -2.76 32.08 14.99
C LYS A 248 -4.01 32.36 15.84
N LEU A 249 -4.14 31.71 17.00
CA LEU A 249 -5.24 31.86 17.97
C LEU A 249 -4.87 32.78 19.15
#